data_AF-A0A2T4JDQ0-F1
#
_entry.id   AF-A0A2T4JDQ0-F1
#
_cell.length_a   1.000
_cell.length_b   1.000
_cell.length_c   1.000
_cell.angle_alpha   90.00
_cell.angle_beta   90.00
_cell.angle_gamma   90.00
#
_symmetry.space_group_name_H-M   'P 1'
#
loop_
_entity.id
_entity.type
_entity.pdbx_description
1 polymer ?
#
loop_
_entity_poly.entity_id
_entity_poly.type
_entity_poly.pdbx_seq_one_letter_code
_entity_poly.pdbx_strand_id
1 'polypeptide(L)'
;MGRQLGHIKAARLDAPRLQKVLALLADGKPHTTRDIVRKARVMAVNACIAELRQHGAEITCVRQAAPNGDGWRWYYTLTKAP
;
A
#
# COMPACT_ATOMS: atom_id res chain seq x y z
N MET A 1 2.21 -12.76 -23.57
CA MET A 1 1.53 -11.47 -23.78
C MET A 1 1.63 -10.62 -22.52
N GLY A 2 2.56 -9.67 -22.45
CA GLY A 2 2.61 -8.68 -21.37
C GLY A 2 1.50 -7.67 -21.56
N ARG A 3 0.40 -7.78 -20.81
CA ARG A 3 -0.67 -6.80 -20.82
C ARG A 3 -0.12 -5.50 -20.24
N GLN A 4 0.08 -4.49 -21.06
CA GLN A 4 0.42 -3.15 -20.60
C GLN A 4 -0.80 -2.62 -19.82
N LEU A 5 -0.76 -2.80 -18.51
CA LEU A 5 -1.72 -2.22 -17.58
C LEU A 5 -1.56 -0.69 -17.67
N GLY A 6 -2.69 0.02 -17.65
CA GLY A 6 -2.75 1.45 -17.94
C GLY A 6 -1.67 2.27 -17.22
N HIS A 7 -1.14 3.28 -17.92
CA HIS A 7 -0.11 4.16 -17.41
C HIS A 7 -0.71 5.18 -16.44
N ILE A 8 -0.47 5.01 -15.15
CA ILE A 8 -0.80 5.99 -14.11
C ILE A 8 0.27 7.09 -14.08
N LYS A 9 -0.13 8.35 -13.84
CA LYS A 9 0.80 9.45 -13.59
C LYS A 9 1.23 9.41 -12.12
N ALA A 10 2.21 8.58 -11.79
CA ALA A 10 2.72 8.49 -10.43
C ALA A 10 3.51 9.74 -10.02
N ALA A 11 3.33 10.16 -8.77
CA ALA A 11 4.23 11.11 -8.13
C ALA A 11 5.63 10.51 -8.03
N ARG A 12 6.64 11.38 -7.88
CA ARG A 12 8.02 10.95 -7.64
C ARG A 12 8.10 10.11 -6.36
N LEU A 13 9.00 9.11 -6.34
CA LEU A 13 9.14 8.20 -5.20
C LEU A 13 9.45 8.94 -3.88
N ASP A 14 10.18 10.05 -3.95
CA ASP A 14 10.52 10.94 -2.83
C ASP A 14 9.33 11.76 -2.29
N ALA A 15 8.14 11.67 -2.89
CA ALA A 15 6.95 12.39 -2.44
C ALA A 15 6.60 12.01 -0.98
N PRO A 16 6.34 12.99 -0.08
CA PRO A 16 6.18 12.73 1.35
C PRO A 16 5.13 11.66 1.71
N ARG A 17 4.03 11.57 0.97
CA ARG A 17 2.98 10.56 1.20
C ARG A 17 3.42 9.15 0.80
N LEU A 18 4.24 9.02 -0.24
CA LEU A 18 4.77 7.72 -0.68
C LEU A 18 5.82 7.24 0.32
N GLN A 19 6.72 8.13 0.73
CA GLN A 19 7.74 7.82 1.75
C GLN A 19 7.12 7.42 3.10
N LYS A 20 6.05 8.09 3.55
CA LYS A 20 5.35 7.72 4.79
C LYS A 20 4.68 6.35 4.72
N VAL A 21 4.05 6.02 3.60
CA VAL A 21 3.42 4.70 3.41
C VAL A 21 4.49 3.62 3.28
N LEU A 22 5.55 3.87 2.50
CA LEU A 22 6.66 2.95 2.33
C LEU A 22 7.35 2.66 3.67
N ALA A 23 7.66 3.69 4.46
CA ALA A 23 8.27 3.55 5.78
C ALA A 23 7.40 2.73 6.75
N LEU A 24 6.08 2.89 6.71
CA LEU A 24 5.16 2.09 7.53
C LEU A 24 5.15 0.62 7.10
N LEU A 25 5.11 0.33 5.80
CA LEU A 25 5.04 -1.04 5.28
C LEU A 25 6.41 -1.74 5.22
N ALA A 26 7.50 -1.01 5.41
CA ALA A 26 8.87 -1.54 5.37
C ALA A 26 9.15 -2.62 6.42
N ASP A 27 8.30 -2.76 7.45
CA ASP A 27 8.37 -3.85 8.41
C ASP A 27 7.93 -5.21 7.84
N GLY A 28 7.41 -5.25 6.62
CA GLY A 28 6.95 -6.46 5.94
C GLY A 28 5.73 -7.10 6.60
N LYS A 29 5.03 -6.39 7.49
CA LYS A 29 3.86 -6.91 8.21
C LYS A 29 2.56 -6.45 7.53
N PRO A 30 1.46 -7.20 7.71
CA PRO A 30 0.15 -6.76 7.23
C PRO A 30 -0.35 -5.53 8.00
N HIS A 31 -0.62 -4.43 7.30
CA HIS A 31 -1.27 -3.23 7.85
C HIS A 31 -2.64 -3.03 7.22
N THR A 32 -3.65 -2.68 8.01
CA THR A 32 -4.97 -2.40 7.45
C THR A 32 -5.02 -1.03 6.75
N THR A 33 -6.02 -0.78 5.91
CA THR A 33 -6.29 0.58 5.41
C THR A 33 -6.35 1.61 6.54
N ARG A 34 -6.98 1.25 7.66
CA ARG A 34 -7.10 2.12 8.85
C ARG A 34 -5.75 2.35 9.53
N ASP A 35 -4.88 1.34 9.59
CA ASP A 35 -3.51 1.50 10.12
C ASP A 35 -2.72 2.48 9.28
N ILE A 36 -2.77 2.36 7.95
CA ILE A 36 -2.05 3.26 7.04
C ILE A 36 -2.57 4.70 7.20
N VAL A 37 -3.89 4.87 7.23
CA VAL A 37 -4.51 6.16 7.52
C VAL A 37 -4.00 6.78 8.81
N ARG A 38 -3.99 6.03 9.91
CA ARG A 38 -3.67 6.58 11.24
C ARG A 38 -2.17 6.77 11.46
N LYS A 39 -1.36 5.80 11.05
CA LYS A 39 0.08 5.77 11.33
C LYS A 39 0.87 6.59 10.30
N ALA A 40 0.57 6.44 9.00
CA ALA A 40 1.23 7.21 7.95
C ALA A 40 0.55 8.57 7.67
N ARG A 41 -0.63 8.83 8.25
CA ARG A 41 -1.39 10.09 8.09
C ARG A 41 -1.68 10.43 6.62
N VAL A 42 -2.14 9.41 5.86
CA VAL A 42 -2.48 9.52 4.42
C VAL A 42 -3.89 8.99 4.17
N MET A 43 -4.72 9.79 3.49
CA MET A 43 -6.08 9.41 3.09
C MET A 43 -6.14 8.62 1.78
N ALA A 44 -5.33 9.01 0.80
CA ALA A 44 -5.32 8.39 -0.53
C ALA A 44 -4.48 7.09 -0.56
N VAL A 45 -4.81 6.14 0.32
CA VAL A 45 -4.05 4.87 0.48
C VAL A 45 -3.95 4.13 -0.84
N ASN A 46 -5.08 3.91 -1.53
CA ASN A 46 -5.08 3.16 -2.80
C ASN A 46 -4.20 3.81 -3.88
N ALA A 47 -4.19 5.15 -3.96
CA ALA A 47 -3.32 5.87 -4.88
C ALA A 47 -1.84 5.66 -4.52
N CYS A 48 -1.46 5.84 -3.25
CA CYS A 48 -0.09 5.59 -2.80
C CYS A 48 0.37 4.16 -3.10
N ILE A 49 -0.47 3.16 -2.87
CA ILE A 49 -0.13 1.75 -3.15
C ILE A 49 0.04 1.51 -4.65
N ALA A 50 -0.83 2.05 -5.50
CA ALA A 50 -0.72 1.93 -6.96
C ALA A 50 0.55 2.61 -7.49
N GLU A 51 0.90 3.79 -6.97
CA GLU A 51 2.09 4.53 -7.36
C GLU A 51 3.38 3.86 -6.87
N LEU A 52 3.41 3.33 -5.65
CA LEU A 52 4.54 2.55 -5.16
C LEU A 52 4.77 1.30 -6.03
N ARG A 53 3.69 0.62 -6.45
CA ARG A 53 3.79 -0.50 -7.40
C ARG A 53 4.36 -0.10 -8.75
N GLN A 54 4.02 1.09 -9.24
CA GLN A 54 4.60 1.63 -10.47
C GLN A 54 6.11 1.92 -10.32
N HIS A 55 6.57 2.25 -9.12
CA HIS A 55 7.99 2.38 -8.79
C HIS A 55 8.71 1.04 -8.56
N GLY A 56 8.03 -0.11 -8.69
CA GLY A 56 8.63 -1.44 -8.55
C GLY A 56 8.36 -2.13 -7.22
N ALA A 57 7.63 -1.50 -6.30
CA ALA A 57 7.27 -2.12 -5.03
C ALA A 57 6.27 -3.27 -5.25
N GLU A 58 6.50 -4.41 -4.63
CA GLU A 58 5.53 -5.49 -4.59
C GLU A 58 4.76 -5.41 -3.28
N ILE A 59 3.46 -5.14 -3.38
CA ILE A 59 2.57 -4.99 -2.24
C ILE A 59 1.36 -5.88 -2.44
N THR A 60 1.16 -6.87 -1.56
CA THR A 60 -0.04 -7.71 -1.57
C THR A 60 -1.21 -6.95 -0.94
N CYS A 61 -2.43 -7.24 -1.38
CA CYS A 61 -3.64 -6.68 -0.80
C CYS A 61 -4.67 -7.79 -0.64
N VAL A 62 -4.99 -8.15 0.59
CA VAL A 62 -5.86 -9.29 0.91
C VAL A 62 -7.00 -8.83 1.79
N ARG A 63 -8.23 -9.25 1.44
CA ARG A 63 -9.41 -9.09 2.28
C ARG A 63 -9.50 -10.31 3.19
N GLN A 64 -9.47 -10.10 4.50
CA GLN A 64 -9.56 -11.17 5.50
C GLN A 64 -10.43 -10.74 6.68
N ALA A 65 -10.95 -11.71 7.42
CA ALA A 65 -11.71 -11.46 8.64
C ALA A 65 -10.84 -10.75 9.68
N ALA A 66 -11.41 -9.78 10.39
CA ALA A 66 -10.73 -9.11 11.48
C ALA A 66 -10.49 -10.13 12.62
N PRO A 67 -9.29 -10.17 13.25
CA PRO A 67 -8.98 -11.14 14.31
C PRO A 67 -9.92 -11.10 15.52
N ASN A 68 -10.57 -9.96 15.75
CA ASN A 68 -11.53 -9.76 16.84
C ASN A 68 -12.98 -10.09 16.45
N GLY A 69 -13.22 -10.63 15.25
CA GLY A 69 -14.56 -10.95 14.76
C GLY A 69 -15.31 -9.76 14.15
N ASP A 70 -14.73 -8.55 14.14
CA ASP A 70 -15.38 -7.33 13.63
C ASP A 70 -15.35 -7.25 12.09
N GLY A 71 -15.97 -8.21 11.41
CA GLY A 71 -16.17 -8.21 9.96
C GLY A 71 -14.88 -8.40 9.16
N TRP A 72 -14.80 -7.76 7.99
CA TRP A 72 -13.70 -7.93 7.03
C TRP A 72 -12.86 -6.66 6.91
N ARG A 73 -11.54 -6.80 6.76
CA ARG A 73 -10.62 -5.69 6.53
C ARG A 73 -9.69 -6.00 5.36
N TRP A 74 -9.22 -4.95 4.70
CA TRP A 74 -8.15 -5.03 3.71
C TRP A 74 -6.81 -4.85 4.40
N TYR A 75 -5.88 -5.76 4.13
CA TYR A 75 -4.52 -5.74 4.65
C TYR A 75 -3.53 -5.61 3.50
N TYR A 76 -2.54 -4.74 3.68
CA TYR A 76 -1.47 -4.49 2.73
C TYR A 76 -0.15 -4.93 3.35
N THR A 77 0.64 -5.68 2.58
CA THR A 77 1.95 -6.14 3.01
C THR A 77 2.96 -5.88 1.91
N LEU A 78 4.04 -5.17 2.23
CA LEU A 78 5.17 -5.01 1.31
C LEU A 78 5.99 -6.30 1.29
N THR A 79 6.12 -6.92 0.12
CA THR A 79 6.95 -8.10 -0.10
C THR A 79 8.28 -7.76 -0.78
N LYS A 80 8.35 -6.60 -1.46
CA LYS A 80 9.57 -6.07 -2.06
C LYS A 80 9.50 -4.55 -2.14
N ALA A 81 10.56 -3.87 -1.72
CA ALA A 81 10.70 -2.42 -1.86
C ALA A 81 10.89 -2.01 -3.34
N PRO A 82 10.50 -0.77 -3.73
CA PRO A 82 10.71 -0.25 -5.09
C PRO A 82 12.20 -0.14 -5.46
#